data_AF-A0A3A0FNQ0-F1
#
_entry.id   AF-A0A3A0FNQ0-F1
#
_cell.length_a   1.000
_cell.length_b   1.000
_cell.length_c   1.000
_cell.angle_alpha   90.00
_cell.angle_beta   90.00
_cell.angle_gamma   90.00
#
_symmetry.space_group_name_H-M   'P 1'
#
loop_
_entity.id
_entity.type
_entity.pdbx_description
1 polymer ?
#
loop_
_entity_poly.entity_id
_entity_poly.type
_entity_poly.pdbx_seq_one_letter_code
_entity_poly.pdbx_strand_id
1 'polypeptide(L)'
;MRIPWLQQSLGNARVARLVVQRDPVPADVTYEPARDTASYVELVRALERQFPERTPRQVLAMLRQVYYGMPWSADTTSQWQEVLPASPRPGDPRRRAGSGTGSLFEALRRSQGSIPGLDIAHVFAGLEALLNPTAQVELEVLGPNVVVAMPNTEFATWGGDLGSAAGQALADPDIGASQRSDREYFNDKASADDLEGNIDAYGIVRGAGGRSGLGRALAGGGTPPAQGTRVSEILAQYYGQGSSRLATAHTNRYRDFAASIGGRVEGNRIANREDLVLTIAPRVGSFARVWYWKEYKRVHGAVQTAAAYTVRDPVVTVLATLKSQIMVRFFLQWVEQRLAGGG
;
A
#
# COMPACT_ATOMS: atom_id res chain seq x y z
N MET A 1 40.74 22.04 -42.96
CA MET A 1 39.32 22.42 -42.74
C MET A 1 38.94 22.01 -41.32
N ARG A 2 38.93 22.94 -40.37
CA ARG A 2 38.60 22.68 -38.95
C ARG A 2 37.30 23.41 -38.64
N ILE A 3 36.33 22.70 -38.08
CA ILE A 3 34.96 23.16 -37.91
C ILE A 3 34.80 23.70 -36.45
N PRO A 4 34.70 25.02 -36.21
CA PRO A 4 34.84 25.62 -34.86
C PRO A 4 33.63 25.47 -33.92
N TRP A 5 32.45 25.16 -34.43
CA TRP A 5 31.21 25.11 -33.63
C TRP A 5 30.99 23.83 -32.80
N LEU A 6 31.75 22.75 -33.05
CA LEU A 6 31.58 21.46 -32.35
C LEU A 6 32.30 21.39 -31.01
N GLN A 7 33.17 22.36 -30.69
CA GLN A 7 33.82 22.46 -29.39
C GLN A 7 33.06 23.31 -28.36
N GLN A 8 32.09 24.15 -28.77
CA GLN A 8 31.29 24.93 -27.84
C GLN A 8 30.09 24.14 -27.24
N SER A 9 29.55 23.15 -27.95
CA SER A 9 28.44 22.34 -27.44
C SER A 9 28.88 21.23 -26.48
N LEU A 10 30.10 20.71 -26.62
CA LEU A 10 30.66 19.70 -25.72
C LEU A 10 31.24 20.28 -24.41
N GLY A 11 31.55 21.59 -24.39
CA GLY A 11 32.01 22.29 -23.19
C GLY A 11 30.92 22.49 -22.13
N ASN A 12 29.67 22.71 -22.54
CA ASN A 12 28.59 23.07 -21.61
C ASN A 12 27.91 21.86 -20.94
N ALA A 13 27.92 20.68 -21.57
CA ALA A 13 27.34 19.47 -20.96
C ALA A 13 28.21 18.87 -19.83
N ARG A 14 29.54 19.08 -19.88
CA ARG A 14 30.46 18.63 -18.82
C ARG A 14 30.53 19.63 -17.67
N VAL A 15 30.43 20.93 -17.93
CA VAL A 15 30.40 21.97 -16.87
C VAL A 15 29.05 21.96 -16.13
N ALA A 16 27.92 21.70 -16.79
CA ALA A 16 26.62 21.52 -16.12
C ALA A 16 26.56 20.26 -15.24
N ARG A 17 27.43 19.26 -15.46
CA ARG A 17 27.59 18.10 -14.56
C ARG A 17 28.55 18.35 -13.39
N LEU A 18 29.30 19.45 -13.38
CA LEU A 18 30.32 19.75 -12.38
C LEU A 18 29.88 20.78 -11.32
N VAL A 19 28.74 21.45 -11.50
CA VAL A 19 28.21 22.48 -10.56
C VAL A 19 26.96 22.02 -9.81
N VAL A 20 26.75 20.70 -9.72
CA VAL A 20 25.90 20.11 -8.66
C VAL A 20 26.80 19.21 -7.80
N GLN A 21 27.93 19.76 -7.36
CA GLN A 21 28.49 19.38 -6.07
C GLN A 21 27.45 19.81 -5.03
N ARG A 22 26.51 18.90 -4.77
CA ARG A 22 25.60 18.99 -3.63
C ARG A 22 26.48 19.14 -2.41
N ASP A 23 26.20 20.13 -1.59
CA ASP A 23 26.71 20.15 -0.23
C ASP A 23 26.44 18.74 0.35
N PRO A 24 27.48 18.02 0.80
CA PRO A 24 27.27 16.76 1.47
C PRO A 24 26.25 17.02 2.58
N VAL A 25 25.20 16.19 2.65
CA VAL A 25 24.30 16.21 3.82
C VAL A 25 25.23 16.16 5.03
N PRO A 26 25.14 17.13 5.96
CA PRO A 26 26.05 17.15 7.10
C PRO A 26 26.04 15.76 7.74
N ALA A 27 27.23 15.22 8.00
CA ALA A 27 27.39 13.88 8.56
C ALA A 27 26.68 13.70 9.93
N ASP A 28 26.19 14.81 10.51
CA ASP A 28 25.60 14.90 11.84
C ASP A 28 24.05 14.90 11.85
N VAL A 29 23.37 14.80 10.70
CA VAL A 29 21.89 14.75 10.70
C VAL A 29 21.41 13.37 11.15
N THR A 30 20.92 13.31 12.38
CA THR A 30 20.22 12.13 12.93
C THR A 30 18.72 12.25 12.68
N TYR A 31 18.10 11.18 12.19
CA TYR A 31 16.67 11.08 11.96
C TYR A 31 16.01 10.16 13.00
N GLU A 32 14.87 10.59 13.52
CA GLU A 32 14.02 9.81 14.43
C GLU A 32 12.79 9.28 13.71
N PRO A 33 12.23 8.12 14.12
CA PRO A 33 10.94 7.65 13.63
C PRO A 33 9.85 8.71 13.84
N ALA A 34 8.96 8.85 12.86
CA ALA A 34 7.84 9.77 12.94
C ALA A 34 6.86 9.38 14.05
N ARG A 35 6.27 10.36 14.72
CA ARG A 35 5.26 10.14 15.78
C ARG A 35 3.87 10.58 15.36
N ASP A 36 3.79 11.26 14.22
CA ASP A 36 2.59 11.81 13.61
C ASP A 36 2.79 11.95 12.10
N THR A 37 1.73 12.28 11.37
CA THR A 37 1.79 12.45 9.92
C THR A 37 2.65 13.63 9.49
N ALA A 38 2.75 14.70 10.30
CA ALA A 38 3.54 15.88 9.99
C ALA A 38 5.05 15.58 10.02
N SER A 39 5.53 14.92 11.07
CA SER A 39 6.91 14.44 11.18
C SER A 39 7.24 13.40 10.09
N TYR A 40 6.28 12.56 9.72
CA TYR A 40 6.46 11.64 8.59
C TYR A 40 6.66 12.38 7.26
N VAL A 41 5.87 13.43 7.00
CA VAL A 41 6.04 14.30 5.82
C VAL A 41 7.45 14.88 5.77
N GLU A 42 8.04 15.27 6.90
CA GLU A 42 9.43 15.74 6.94
C GLU A 42 10.46 14.67 6.57
N LEU A 43 10.25 13.42 7.00
CA LEU A 43 11.10 12.30 6.56
C LEU A 43 11.00 12.09 5.05
N VAL A 44 9.79 12.18 4.47
CA VAL A 44 9.61 12.09 3.01
C VAL A 44 10.28 13.26 2.29
N ARG A 45 10.20 14.50 2.82
CA ARG A 45 10.93 15.66 2.27
C ARG A 45 12.43 15.43 2.29
N ALA A 46 12.96 14.87 3.39
CA ALA A 46 14.37 14.54 3.49
C ALA A 46 14.77 13.49 2.45
N LEU A 47 13.93 12.48 2.22
CA LEU A 47 14.16 11.46 1.19
C LEU A 47 14.20 12.08 -0.21
N GLU A 48 13.24 12.93 -0.55
CA GLU A 48 13.20 13.62 -1.83
C GLU A 48 14.43 14.53 -2.06
N ARG A 49 14.90 15.23 -1.02
CA ARG A 49 16.16 16.01 -1.06
C ARG A 49 17.38 15.11 -1.25
N GLN A 50 17.37 13.93 -0.64
CA GLN A 50 18.42 12.93 -0.83
C GLN A 50 18.29 12.15 -2.13
N PHE A 51 17.22 12.30 -2.92
CA PHE A 51 17.10 11.65 -4.22
C PHE A 51 16.50 12.59 -5.28
N PRO A 52 17.09 13.77 -5.57
CA PRO A 52 16.49 14.75 -6.48
C PRO A 52 16.49 14.30 -7.95
N GLU A 53 17.25 13.26 -8.29
CA GLU A 53 17.21 12.62 -9.59
C GLU A 53 16.01 11.67 -9.78
N ARG A 54 15.23 11.41 -8.73
CA ARG A 54 14.07 10.52 -8.78
C ARG A 54 12.80 11.32 -9.04
N THR A 55 11.95 10.75 -9.88
CA THR A 55 10.58 11.26 -10.08
C THR A 55 9.74 11.01 -8.82
N PRO A 56 8.67 11.80 -8.56
CA PRO A 56 7.74 11.52 -7.47
C PRO A 56 7.17 10.10 -7.52
N ARG A 57 6.90 9.57 -8.73
CA ARG A 57 6.45 8.18 -8.92
C ARG A 57 7.48 7.15 -8.42
N GLN A 58 8.78 7.41 -8.61
CA GLN A 58 9.86 6.55 -8.09
C GLN A 58 10.06 6.72 -6.58
N VAL A 59 9.84 7.92 -6.03
CA VAL A 59 9.87 8.17 -4.59
C VAL A 59 8.72 7.43 -3.89
N LEU A 60 7.51 7.47 -4.45
CA LEU A 60 6.37 6.70 -3.95
C LEU A 60 6.70 5.20 -3.91
N ALA A 61 7.26 4.68 -5.00
CA ALA A 61 7.70 3.29 -5.05
C ALA A 61 8.75 3.00 -4.00
N MET A 62 9.74 3.89 -3.82
CA MET A 62 10.80 3.76 -2.83
C MET A 62 10.24 3.68 -1.41
N LEU A 63 9.28 4.55 -1.05
CA LEU A 63 8.61 4.53 0.25
C LEU A 63 7.89 3.20 0.47
N ARG A 64 7.12 2.71 -0.51
CA ARG A 64 6.53 1.37 -0.46
C ARG A 64 7.59 0.28 -0.26
N GLN A 65 8.74 0.37 -0.95
CA GLN A 65 9.83 -0.63 -0.83
C GLN A 65 10.53 -0.60 0.53
N VAL A 66 10.52 0.53 1.25
CA VAL A 66 11.03 0.58 2.64
C VAL A 66 10.24 -0.38 3.54
N TYR A 67 8.94 -0.53 3.29
CA TYR A 67 8.08 -1.38 4.10
C TYR A 67 7.92 -2.79 3.55
N TYR A 68 7.88 -2.96 2.22
CA TYR A 68 7.45 -4.23 1.64
C TYR A 68 8.35 -4.76 0.51
N GLY A 69 8.50 -6.08 0.41
CA GLY A 69 8.84 -6.78 -0.83
C GLY A 69 10.30 -6.75 -1.30
N MET A 70 11.20 -6.17 -0.51
CA MET A 70 12.65 -6.22 -0.75
C MET A 70 13.34 -6.93 0.42
N PRO A 71 14.52 -7.55 0.22
CA PRO A 71 15.27 -8.20 1.30
C PRO A 71 15.67 -7.27 2.47
N TRP A 72 15.54 -5.96 2.26
CA TRP A 72 15.84 -4.92 3.23
C TRP A 72 14.60 -4.18 3.75
N SER A 73 13.42 -4.54 3.26
CA SER A 73 12.14 -3.99 3.74
C SER A 73 11.83 -4.38 5.18
N ALA A 74 10.88 -3.69 5.82
CA ALA A 74 10.33 -4.13 7.10
C ALA A 74 9.70 -5.54 7.01
N ASP A 75 8.85 -5.74 6.01
CA ASP A 75 8.30 -7.03 5.58
C ASP A 75 8.93 -7.45 4.25
N THR A 76 9.63 -8.58 4.28
CA THR A 76 10.42 -9.11 3.16
C THR A 76 9.63 -10.03 2.24
N THR A 77 8.30 -10.15 2.42
CA THR A 77 7.43 -11.01 1.62
C THR A 77 7.56 -10.71 0.13
N SER A 78 8.10 -11.65 -0.66
CA SER A 78 8.39 -11.43 -2.09
C SER A 78 7.14 -11.22 -2.97
N GLN A 79 5.97 -11.66 -2.48
CA GLN A 79 4.68 -11.60 -3.19
C GLN A 79 4.29 -10.17 -3.58
N TRP A 80 4.83 -9.15 -2.93
CA TRP A 80 4.57 -7.76 -3.29
C TRP A 80 4.95 -7.41 -4.73
N GLN A 81 5.90 -8.13 -5.34
CA GLN A 81 6.22 -7.95 -6.76
C GLN A 81 5.14 -8.55 -7.68
N GLU A 82 4.44 -9.58 -7.22
CA GLU A 82 3.33 -10.23 -7.92
C GLU A 82 2.04 -9.40 -7.79
N VAL A 83 1.82 -8.78 -6.63
CA VAL A 83 0.67 -7.88 -6.37
C VAL A 83 0.80 -6.55 -7.12
N LEU A 84 2.03 -6.03 -7.26
CA LEU A 84 2.32 -4.72 -7.85
C LEU A 84 3.28 -4.84 -9.05
N PRO A 85 2.91 -5.56 -10.12
CA PRO A 85 3.84 -5.91 -11.20
C PRO A 85 4.35 -4.71 -11.99
N ALA A 86 3.59 -3.61 -12.03
CA ALA A 86 3.95 -2.37 -12.70
C ALA A 86 4.66 -1.34 -11.79
N SER A 87 5.01 -1.70 -10.55
CA SER A 87 5.68 -0.78 -9.63
C SER A 87 7.12 -0.50 -10.07
N PRO A 88 7.56 0.77 -10.11
CA PRO A 88 8.96 1.10 -10.38
C PRO A 88 9.92 0.42 -9.40
N ARG A 89 11.14 0.13 -9.88
CA ARG A 89 12.24 -0.40 -9.06
C ARG A 89 13.31 0.68 -8.85
N PRO A 90 13.17 1.57 -7.86
CA PRO A 90 14.11 2.66 -7.65
C PRO A 90 15.48 2.18 -7.14
N GLY A 91 15.59 0.96 -6.65
CA GLY A 91 16.82 0.40 -6.07
C GLY A 91 16.91 0.62 -4.56
N ASP A 92 17.99 0.13 -3.95
CA ASP A 92 18.22 0.18 -2.50
C ASP A 92 18.59 1.60 -2.03
N PRO A 93 17.76 2.28 -1.22
CA PRO A 93 18.03 3.63 -0.77
C PRO A 93 19.12 3.71 0.30
N ARG A 94 19.48 2.60 0.97
CA ARG A 94 20.37 2.60 2.15
C ARG A 94 21.76 3.16 1.88
N ARG A 95 22.25 3.06 0.63
CA ARG A 95 23.55 3.65 0.24
C ARG A 95 23.60 5.17 0.41
N ARG A 96 22.45 5.85 0.33
CA ARG A 96 22.37 7.32 0.40
C ARG A 96 21.54 7.81 1.59
N ALA A 97 20.46 7.11 1.93
CA ALA A 97 19.66 7.34 3.12
C ALA A 97 20.30 6.82 4.42
N GLY A 98 21.45 6.16 4.30
CA GLY A 98 22.11 5.46 5.40
C GLY A 98 21.42 4.16 5.77
N SER A 99 22.07 3.39 6.62
CA SER A 99 21.50 2.22 7.30
C SER A 99 21.98 2.22 8.74
N GLY A 100 21.12 1.81 9.67
CA GLY A 100 21.44 1.81 11.09
C GLY A 100 20.78 2.96 11.86
N THR A 101 20.93 2.95 13.18
CA THR A 101 20.30 3.90 14.09
C THR A 101 20.62 5.34 13.68
N GLY A 102 19.60 6.19 13.65
CA GLY A 102 19.74 7.60 13.24
C GLY A 102 19.75 7.86 11.74
N SER A 103 19.78 6.81 10.89
CA SER A 103 19.68 6.98 9.45
C SER A 103 18.25 7.29 9.00
N LEU A 104 18.10 8.02 7.88
CA LEU A 104 16.79 8.34 7.31
C LEU A 104 16.02 7.06 6.91
N PHE A 105 16.73 6.06 6.38
CA PHE A 105 16.13 4.79 6.03
C PHE A 105 15.50 4.10 7.24
N GLU A 106 16.23 4.00 8.36
CA GLU A 106 15.72 3.38 9.58
C GLU A 106 14.59 4.21 10.22
N ALA A 107 14.68 5.54 10.18
CA ALA A 107 13.60 6.41 10.64
C ALA A 107 12.30 6.16 9.87
N LEU A 108 12.36 6.13 8.53
CA LEU A 108 11.20 5.78 7.69
C LEU A 108 10.69 4.38 8.01
N ARG A 109 11.58 3.36 8.00
CA ARG A 109 11.22 1.96 8.23
C ARG A 109 10.54 1.74 9.58
N ARG A 110 11.07 2.36 10.64
CA ARG A 110 10.52 2.26 12.01
C ARG A 110 9.34 3.19 12.27
N SER A 111 8.99 4.04 11.30
CA SER A 111 7.77 4.84 11.42
C SER A 111 6.50 4.01 11.22
N GLN A 112 6.63 2.78 10.70
CA GLN A 112 5.53 1.81 10.65
C GLN A 112 5.15 1.42 12.08
N GLY A 113 3.89 1.68 12.46
CA GLY A 113 3.36 1.42 13.80
C GLY A 113 3.73 2.45 14.87
N SER A 114 4.41 3.56 14.53
CA SER A 114 4.70 4.65 15.48
C SER A 114 3.81 5.88 15.30
N ILE A 115 3.00 5.92 14.24
CA ILE A 115 1.98 6.94 14.01
C ILE A 115 0.65 6.38 14.55
N PRO A 116 0.11 6.92 15.66
CA PRO A 116 -1.12 6.38 16.25
C PRO A 116 -2.29 6.42 15.28
N GLY A 117 -2.98 5.30 15.10
CA GLY A 117 -4.18 5.23 14.28
C GLY A 117 -3.92 5.13 12.77
N LEU A 118 -2.68 4.89 12.32
CA LEU A 118 -2.35 4.85 10.89
C LEU A 118 -1.13 3.98 10.60
N ASP A 119 -1.29 2.94 9.78
CA ASP A 119 -0.17 2.32 9.09
C ASP A 119 0.10 3.04 7.75
N ILE A 120 1.14 3.87 7.75
CA ILE A 120 1.59 4.59 6.56
C ILE A 120 2.11 3.66 5.45
N ALA A 121 2.55 2.45 5.79
CA ALA A 121 2.97 1.46 4.82
C ALA A 121 1.81 1.01 3.93
N HIS A 122 0.63 0.79 4.54
CA HIS A 122 -0.61 0.46 3.83
C HIS A 122 -1.07 1.58 2.89
N VAL A 123 -0.85 2.86 3.26
CA VAL A 123 -1.10 4.00 2.36
C VAL A 123 -0.30 3.84 1.07
N PHE A 124 1.00 3.57 1.15
CA PHE A 124 1.85 3.48 -0.04
C PHE A 124 1.59 2.23 -0.88
N ALA A 125 1.30 1.09 -0.24
CA ALA A 125 0.87 -0.12 -0.94
C ALA A 125 -0.42 0.14 -1.75
N GLY A 126 -1.41 0.78 -1.12
CA GLY A 126 -2.66 1.14 -1.78
C GLY A 126 -2.49 2.13 -2.92
N LEU A 127 -1.69 3.18 -2.74
CA LEU A 127 -1.42 4.17 -3.79
C LEU A 127 -0.76 3.54 -5.03
N GLU A 128 0.18 2.63 -4.82
CA GLU A 128 0.85 1.89 -5.90
C GLU A 128 -0.14 1.03 -6.69
N ALA A 129 -1.02 0.31 -5.99
CA ALA A 129 -2.04 -0.51 -6.63
C ALA A 129 -3.06 0.34 -7.40
N LEU A 130 -3.55 1.43 -6.79
CA LEU A 130 -4.55 2.31 -7.40
C LEU A 130 -4.03 3.06 -8.65
N LEU A 131 -2.71 3.28 -8.73
CA LEU A 131 -2.08 3.83 -9.94
C LEU A 131 -2.03 2.81 -11.09
N ASN A 132 -1.90 1.52 -10.78
CA ASN A 132 -1.79 0.44 -11.76
C ASN A 132 -2.72 -0.74 -11.41
N PRO A 133 -4.05 -0.55 -11.53
CA PRO A 133 -5.00 -1.57 -11.13
C PRO A 133 -4.97 -2.76 -12.09
N THR A 134 -5.06 -3.96 -11.53
CA THR A 134 -5.32 -5.21 -12.24
C THR A 134 -6.64 -5.81 -11.75
N ALA A 135 -7.29 -6.61 -12.59
CA ALA A 135 -8.55 -7.26 -12.23
C ALA A 135 -8.38 -8.43 -11.25
N GLN A 136 -7.18 -9.01 -11.21
CA GLN A 136 -6.83 -10.17 -10.39
C GLN A 136 -5.36 -10.11 -9.97
N VAL A 137 -5.00 -10.91 -8.96
CA VAL A 137 -3.62 -11.13 -8.52
C VAL A 137 -3.24 -12.58 -8.81
N GLU A 138 -2.03 -12.80 -9.31
CA GLU A 138 -1.48 -14.13 -9.55
C GLU A 138 -0.32 -14.36 -8.58
N LEU A 139 -0.39 -15.42 -7.78
CA LEU A 139 0.55 -15.68 -6.69
C LEU A 139 1.36 -16.96 -6.90
N GLU A 140 2.64 -16.96 -6.56
CA GLU A 140 3.52 -18.15 -6.68
C GLU A 140 3.59 -19.03 -5.40
N VAL A 141 2.70 -18.78 -4.44
CA VAL A 141 2.80 -19.30 -3.06
C VAL A 141 2.62 -20.82 -2.95
N LEU A 142 1.73 -21.39 -3.77
CA LEU A 142 1.39 -22.82 -3.76
C LEU A 142 1.86 -23.55 -5.02
N GLY A 143 2.67 -22.89 -5.84
CA GLY A 143 3.00 -23.28 -7.20
C GLY A 143 2.79 -22.11 -8.15
N PRO A 144 3.12 -22.28 -9.45
CA PRO A 144 3.04 -21.20 -10.41
C PRO A 144 1.59 -20.72 -10.61
N ASN A 145 1.40 -19.40 -10.64
CA ASN A 145 0.21 -18.70 -11.13
C ASN A 145 -1.12 -19.05 -10.41
N VAL A 146 -1.12 -19.09 -9.07
CA VAL A 146 -2.38 -19.21 -8.31
C VAL A 146 -3.18 -17.91 -8.45
N VAL A 147 -4.31 -17.97 -9.16
CA VAL A 147 -5.16 -16.79 -9.38
C VAL A 147 -6.04 -16.52 -8.16
N VAL A 148 -5.89 -15.33 -7.59
CA VAL A 148 -6.81 -14.74 -6.61
C VAL A 148 -7.78 -13.83 -7.38
N ALA A 149 -9.07 -14.17 -7.32
CA ALA A 149 -10.16 -13.43 -7.99
C ALA A 149 -10.50 -12.13 -7.23
N MET A 150 -9.49 -11.30 -6.99
CA MET A 150 -9.57 -10.02 -6.30
C MET A 150 -8.67 -9.01 -7.02
N PRO A 151 -9.16 -7.80 -7.32
CA PRO A 151 -8.33 -6.75 -7.89
C PRO A 151 -7.12 -6.46 -6.99
N ASN A 152 -5.96 -6.14 -7.56
CA ASN A 152 -4.79 -5.81 -6.74
C ASN A 152 -5.01 -4.58 -5.85
N THR A 153 -5.93 -3.68 -6.21
CA THR A 153 -6.30 -2.52 -5.39
C THR A 153 -6.98 -2.92 -4.10
N GLU A 154 -7.80 -3.98 -4.12
CA GLU A 154 -8.40 -4.54 -2.91
C GLU A 154 -7.38 -5.40 -2.18
N PHE A 155 -6.62 -6.23 -2.90
CA PHE A 155 -5.62 -7.11 -2.32
C PHE A 155 -4.53 -6.36 -1.54
N ALA A 156 -3.95 -5.33 -2.14
CA ALA A 156 -2.89 -4.51 -1.54
C ALA A 156 -3.40 -3.53 -0.48
N THR A 157 -4.72 -3.47 -0.28
CA THR A 157 -5.34 -2.68 0.77
C THR A 157 -6.15 -3.59 1.69
N TRP A 158 -7.43 -3.33 1.87
CA TRP A 158 -8.29 -3.97 2.86
C TRP A 158 -8.64 -5.43 2.52
N GLY A 159 -8.74 -5.80 1.24
CA GLY A 159 -9.20 -7.12 0.81
C GLY A 159 -8.23 -8.24 1.16
N GLY A 160 -6.92 -7.97 1.07
CA GLY A 160 -5.86 -8.88 1.50
C GLY A 160 -5.98 -9.18 2.99
N ASP A 161 -6.08 -8.14 3.81
CA ASP A 161 -6.22 -8.21 5.27
C ASP A 161 -7.43 -9.07 5.70
N LEU A 162 -8.60 -8.83 5.07
CA LEU A 162 -9.81 -9.63 5.33
C LEU A 162 -9.64 -11.08 4.88
N GLY A 163 -8.97 -11.32 3.75
CA GLY A 163 -8.73 -12.66 3.25
C GLY A 163 -7.75 -13.43 4.13
N SER A 164 -6.72 -12.77 4.66
CA SER A 164 -5.81 -13.30 5.66
C SER A 164 -6.52 -13.61 6.98
N ALA A 165 -7.41 -12.74 7.45
CA ALA A 165 -8.23 -12.98 8.64
C ALA A 165 -9.10 -14.23 8.46
N ALA A 166 -9.84 -14.31 7.35
CA ALA A 166 -10.70 -15.44 7.04
C ALA A 166 -9.90 -16.73 6.86
N GLY A 167 -8.78 -16.67 6.13
CA GLY A 167 -7.92 -17.82 5.88
C GLY A 167 -7.25 -18.36 7.13
N GLN A 168 -6.78 -17.50 8.04
CA GLN A 168 -6.19 -17.92 9.31
C GLN A 168 -7.24 -18.58 10.21
N ALA A 169 -8.45 -18.01 10.28
CA ALA A 169 -9.55 -18.58 11.05
C ALA A 169 -9.96 -19.98 10.57
N LEU A 170 -9.71 -20.30 9.29
CA LEU A 170 -9.88 -21.64 8.74
C LEU A 170 -8.70 -22.57 9.02
N ALA A 171 -7.47 -22.03 8.93
CA ALA A 171 -6.26 -22.84 9.01
C ALA A 171 -5.99 -23.34 10.43
N ASP A 172 -6.22 -22.49 11.44
CA ASP A 172 -5.82 -22.77 12.82
C ASP A 172 -6.35 -24.11 13.37
N PRO A 173 -7.63 -24.48 13.21
CA PRO A 173 -8.13 -25.80 13.61
C PRO A 173 -7.36 -26.97 12.98
N ASP A 174 -7.04 -26.87 11.68
CA ASP A 174 -6.45 -27.96 10.89
C ASP A 174 -4.93 -28.09 11.06
N ILE A 175 -4.28 -27.01 11.50
CA ILE A 175 -2.85 -27.01 11.83
C ILE A 175 -2.57 -27.18 13.33
N GLY A 176 -3.62 -27.41 14.13
CA GLY A 176 -3.50 -27.61 15.58
C GLY A 176 -3.14 -26.35 16.37
N ALA A 177 -3.39 -25.17 15.83
CA ALA A 177 -3.21 -23.90 16.52
C ALA A 177 -4.41 -23.56 17.41
N SER A 178 -4.19 -22.67 18.40
CA SER A 178 -5.27 -22.20 19.27
C SER A 178 -6.29 -21.39 18.48
N GLN A 179 -7.55 -21.83 18.52
CA GLN A 179 -8.65 -21.11 17.88
C GLN A 179 -8.96 -19.82 18.64
N ARG A 180 -9.10 -18.73 17.89
CA ARG A 180 -9.55 -17.43 18.39
C ARG A 180 -10.98 -17.14 17.91
N SER A 181 -11.62 -16.13 18.46
CA SER A 181 -12.88 -15.64 17.89
C SER A 181 -12.63 -14.99 16.52
N ASP A 182 -13.66 -14.97 15.66
CA ASP A 182 -13.56 -14.31 14.35
C ASP A 182 -13.21 -12.82 14.48
N ARG A 183 -13.63 -12.18 15.58
CA ARG A 183 -13.28 -10.78 15.86
C ARG A 183 -11.80 -10.61 16.16
N GLU A 184 -11.19 -11.54 16.89
CA GLU A 184 -9.75 -11.50 17.16
C GLU A 184 -8.94 -11.73 15.90
N TYR A 185 -9.35 -12.66 15.01
CA TYR A 185 -8.71 -12.79 13.69
C TYR A 185 -8.83 -11.53 12.85
N PHE A 186 -10.00 -10.90 12.85
CA PHE A 186 -10.21 -9.62 12.17
C PHE A 186 -9.30 -8.53 12.73
N ASN A 187 -9.26 -8.33 14.05
CA ASN A 187 -8.44 -7.28 14.66
C ASN A 187 -6.93 -7.52 14.48
N ASP A 188 -6.49 -8.77 14.40
CA ASP A 188 -5.09 -9.17 14.21
C ASP A 188 -4.61 -8.97 12.76
N LYS A 189 -5.48 -9.24 11.77
CA LYS A 189 -5.10 -9.21 10.34
C LYS A 189 -5.58 -7.98 9.58
N ALA A 190 -6.61 -7.32 10.08
CA ALA A 190 -7.21 -6.09 9.54
C ALA A 190 -7.34 -5.08 10.68
N SER A 191 -6.19 -4.70 11.25
CA SER A 191 -6.17 -3.81 12.41
C SER A 191 -6.74 -2.44 12.04
N ALA A 192 -7.15 -1.66 13.05
CA ALA A 192 -7.69 -0.33 12.79
C ALA A 192 -6.67 0.57 12.06
N ASP A 193 -5.38 0.45 12.38
CA ASP A 193 -4.30 1.24 11.80
C ASP A 193 -4.08 0.87 10.32
N ASP A 194 -4.12 -0.42 9.98
CA ASP A 194 -4.03 -0.89 8.59
C ASP A 194 -5.22 -0.40 7.76
N LEU A 195 -6.44 -0.53 8.32
CA LEU A 195 -7.67 -0.11 7.65
C LEU A 195 -7.72 1.41 7.42
N GLU A 196 -7.15 2.21 8.32
CA GLU A 196 -6.99 3.66 8.11
C GLU A 196 -6.03 3.95 6.95
N GLY A 197 -4.87 3.30 6.93
CA GLY A 197 -3.91 3.44 5.82
C GLY A 197 -4.50 3.02 4.48
N ASN A 198 -5.27 1.93 4.49
CA ASN A 198 -6.02 1.43 3.33
C ASN A 198 -7.01 2.49 2.81
N ILE A 199 -7.83 3.09 3.68
CA ILE A 199 -8.82 4.11 3.29
C ILE A 199 -8.14 5.40 2.83
N ASP A 200 -7.04 5.79 3.46
CA ASP A 200 -6.30 6.99 3.09
C ASP A 200 -5.73 6.93 1.68
N ALA A 201 -5.33 5.75 1.21
CA ALA A 201 -4.93 5.58 -0.19
C ALA A 201 -6.08 5.94 -1.17
N TYR A 202 -7.32 5.52 -0.88
CA TYR A 202 -8.50 5.89 -1.67
C TYR A 202 -8.81 7.38 -1.56
N GLY A 203 -8.71 7.95 -0.35
CA GLY A 203 -8.90 9.38 -0.09
C GLY A 203 -7.94 10.24 -0.89
N ILE A 204 -6.64 9.93 -0.89
CA ILE A 204 -5.62 10.64 -1.66
C ILE A 204 -5.90 10.56 -3.16
N VAL A 205 -6.18 9.36 -3.68
CA VAL A 205 -6.49 9.17 -5.11
C VAL A 205 -7.70 9.99 -5.52
N ARG A 206 -8.75 10.02 -4.69
CA ARG A 206 -9.94 10.82 -4.98
C ARG A 206 -9.67 12.32 -4.90
N GLY A 207 -9.00 12.79 -3.85
CA GLY A 207 -8.65 14.20 -3.68
C GLY A 207 -7.74 14.74 -4.78
N ALA A 208 -6.90 13.88 -5.36
CA ALA A 208 -6.07 14.18 -6.52
C ALA A 208 -6.84 14.23 -7.86
N GLY A 209 -8.15 13.95 -7.88
CA GLY A 209 -8.96 13.89 -9.09
C GLY A 209 -8.98 12.50 -9.76
N GLY A 210 -8.94 11.44 -8.95
CA GLY A 210 -8.90 10.05 -9.37
C GLY A 210 -7.52 9.59 -9.84
N ARG A 211 -7.43 8.33 -10.30
CA ARG A 211 -6.18 7.71 -10.78
C ARG A 211 -5.43 8.59 -11.78
N SER A 212 -6.13 9.11 -12.79
CA SER A 212 -5.54 9.96 -13.82
C SER A 212 -5.04 11.29 -13.27
N GLY A 213 -5.72 11.84 -12.26
CA GLY A 213 -5.30 13.05 -11.57
C GLY A 213 -4.02 12.84 -10.77
N LEU A 214 -3.98 11.79 -9.93
CA LEU A 214 -2.76 11.42 -9.18
C LEU A 214 -1.60 11.08 -10.11
N GLY A 215 -1.85 10.32 -11.18
CA GLY A 215 -0.83 9.97 -12.17
C GLY A 215 -0.22 11.21 -12.84
N ARG A 216 -1.03 12.20 -13.23
CA ARG A 216 -0.53 13.48 -13.77
C ARG A 216 0.24 14.28 -12.73
N ALA A 217 -0.24 14.33 -11.49
CA ALA A 217 0.45 15.02 -10.41
C ALA A 217 1.86 14.43 -10.21
N LEU A 218 2.00 13.12 -10.13
CA LEU A 218 3.28 12.44 -9.93
C LEU A 218 4.22 12.47 -11.14
N ALA A 219 3.68 12.55 -12.36
CA ALA A 219 4.47 12.61 -13.60
C ALA A 219 5.01 14.02 -13.90
N GLY A 220 4.30 15.07 -13.50
CA GLY A 220 4.50 16.44 -13.98
C GLY A 220 3.77 16.66 -15.31
N GLY A 221 3.21 17.86 -15.51
CA GLY A 221 2.45 18.20 -16.72
C GLY A 221 3.20 19.16 -17.64
N GLY A 222 3.26 18.86 -18.94
CA GLY A 222 3.73 19.80 -19.96
C GLY A 222 5.25 19.84 -20.15
N THR A 223 5.67 20.60 -21.16
CA THR A 223 7.02 20.71 -21.72
C THR A 223 8.10 20.76 -20.64
N PRO A 224 9.23 20.02 -20.79
CA PRO A 224 10.31 20.03 -19.82
C PRO A 224 10.77 21.46 -19.44
N PRO A 225 11.10 21.72 -18.16
CA PRO A 225 11.20 20.77 -17.06
C PRO A 225 10.00 20.86 -16.10
N ALA A 226 8.83 20.37 -16.48
CA ALA A 226 7.74 20.23 -15.53
C ALA A 226 8.08 19.15 -14.49
N GLN A 227 8.42 19.56 -13.25
CA GLN A 227 8.59 18.63 -12.14
C GLN A 227 7.21 18.21 -11.63
N GLY A 228 6.99 16.90 -11.47
CA GLY A 228 5.78 16.40 -10.81
C GLY A 228 5.66 16.90 -9.36
N THR A 229 4.44 16.93 -8.85
CA THR A 229 4.15 17.20 -7.45
C THR A 229 4.83 16.16 -6.57
N ARG A 230 5.56 16.62 -5.56
CA ARG A 230 6.30 15.75 -4.65
C ARG A 230 5.34 14.90 -3.81
N VAL A 231 5.78 13.70 -3.41
CA VAL A 231 4.99 12.84 -2.53
C VAL A 231 4.78 13.53 -1.19
N SER A 232 5.81 14.20 -0.66
CA SER A 232 5.66 14.97 0.58
C SER A 232 4.63 16.10 0.48
N GLU A 233 4.49 16.75 -0.68
CA GLU A 233 3.51 17.80 -0.91
C GLU A 233 2.09 17.24 -0.96
N ILE A 234 1.89 16.07 -1.58
CA ILE A 234 0.60 15.37 -1.61
C ILE A 234 0.19 15.00 -0.18
N LEU A 235 1.10 14.38 0.59
CA LEU A 235 0.83 13.98 1.97
C LEU A 235 0.58 15.21 2.87
N ALA A 236 1.37 16.28 2.72
CA ALA A 236 1.17 17.52 3.46
C ALA A 236 -0.19 18.16 3.18
N GLN A 237 -0.66 18.13 1.92
CA GLN A 237 -1.97 18.66 1.57
C GLN A 237 -3.12 17.77 2.02
N TYR A 238 -2.92 16.45 2.10
CA TYR A 238 -3.94 15.49 2.51
C TYR A 238 -4.13 15.47 4.03
N TYR A 239 -3.03 15.40 4.79
CA TYR A 239 -3.06 15.39 6.26
C TYR A 239 -3.08 16.79 6.89
N GLY A 240 -2.77 17.83 6.13
CA GLY A 240 -2.76 19.21 6.62
C GLY A 240 -4.17 19.76 6.85
N GLN A 241 -4.27 20.75 7.73
CA GLN A 241 -5.48 21.54 7.91
C GLN A 241 -5.59 22.56 6.76
N GLY A 242 -6.67 22.50 5.98
CA GLY A 242 -6.87 23.45 4.89
C GLY A 242 -8.07 23.14 4.00
N SER A 243 -8.29 24.01 3.01
CA SER A 243 -9.36 23.89 2.02
C SER A 243 -8.90 23.23 0.71
N SER A 244 -7.74 22.56 0.71
CA SER A 244 -7.27 21.83 -0.47
C SER A 244 -8.24 20.69 -0.79
N ARG A 245 -8.29 20.27 -2.06
CA ARG A 245 -9.09 19.10 -2.46
C ARG A 245 -8.67 17.83 -1.74
N LEU A 246 -7.36 17.69 -1.46
CA LEU A 246 -6.81 16.57 -0.71
C LEU A 246 -7.25 16.60 0.76
N ALA A 247 -7.18 17.76 1.42
CA ALA A 247 -7.66 17.91 2.80
C ALA A 247 -9.17 17.62 2.91
N THR A 248 -9.97 18.13 1.96
CA THR A 248 -11.41 17.83 1.90
C THR A 248 -11.67 16.34 1.67
N ALA A 249 -10.86 15.67 0.85
CA ALA A 249 -10.98 14.23 0.63
C ALA A 249 -10.62 13.43 1.90
N HIS A 250 -9.64 13.87 2.70
CA HIS A 250 -9.31 13.25 3.98
C HIS A 250 -10.50 13.33 4.96
N THR A 251 -11.17 14.47 5.08
CA THR A 251 -12.39 14.61 5.91
C THR A 251 -13.53 13.70 5.42
N ASN A 252 -13.68 13.53 4.10
CA ASN A 252 -14.76 12.74 3.51
C ASN A 252 -14.38 11.26 3.25
N ARG A 253 -13.19 10.83 3.65
CA ARG A 253 -12.56 9.58 3.17
C ARG A 253 -13.40 8.34 3.39
N TYR A 254 -14.10 8.19 4.51
CA TYR A 254 -14.94 7.01 4.77
C TYR A 254 -16.17 6.95 3.87
N ARG A 255 -16.84 8.09 3.67
CA ARG A 255 -17.99 8.17 2.75
C ARG A 255 -17.55 7.89 1.33
N ASP A 256 -16.40 8.45 0.97
CA ASP A 256 -15.83 8.33 -0.35
C ASP A 256 -15.33 6.91 -0.64
N PHE A 257 -14.73 6.26 0.36
CA PHE A 257 -14.34 4.87 0.32
C PHE A 257 -15.56 3.95 0.20
N ALA A 258 -16.58 4.13 1.04
CA ALA A 258 -17.82 3.35 0.97
C ALA A 258 -18.44 3.41 -0.43
N ALA A 259 -18.50 4.60 -1.04
CA ALA A 259 -18.96 4.76 -2.41
C ALA A 259 -18.06 4.04 -3.43
N SER A 260 -16.73 4.05 -3.23
CA SER A 260 -15.78 3.40 -4.14
C SER A 260 -15.91 1.88 -4.20
N ILE A 261 -16.39 1.25 -3.13
CA ILE A 261 -16.68 -0.19 -3.07
C ILE A 261 -18.13 -0.53 -3.43
N GLY A 262 -18.92 0.44 -3.91
CA GLY A 262 -20.32 0.26 -4.33
C GLY A 262 -21.37 0.51 -3.24
N GLY A 263 -20.98 1.07 -2.09
CA GLY A 263 -21.86 1.38 -0.98
C GLY A 263 -22.69 2.65 -1.19
N ARG A 264 -23.94 2.61 -0.75
CA ARG A 264 -24.86 3.76 -0.69
C ARG A 264 -24.94 4.24 0.75
N VAL A 265 -24.34 5.40 1.05
CA VAL A 265 -24.27 5.93 2.42
C VAL A 265 -25.49 6.80 2.73
N GLU A 266 -26.28 6.39 3.71
CA GLU A 266 -27.43 7.14 4.25
C GLU A 266 -27.19 7.47 5.72
N GLY A 267 -26.97 8.76 6.02
CA GLY A 267 -26.50 9.19 7.34
C GLY A 267 -25.15 8.58 7.68
N ASN A 268 -25.14 7.72 8.71
CA ASN A 268 -23.97 6.98 9.21
C ASN A 268 -24.00 5.47 8.88
N ARG A 269 -24.86 5.04 7.95
CA ARG A 269 -25.01 3.62 7.57
C ARG A 269 -24.81 3.41 6.08
N ILE A 270 -24.47 2.18 5.71
CA ILE A 270 -24.43 1.73 4.32
C ILE A 270 -25.78 1.03 4.04
N ALA A 271 -26.66 1.69 3.29
CA ALA A 271 -28.03 1.24 3.07
C ALA A 271 -28.12 -0.13 2.35
N ASN A 272 -27.15 -0.44 1.49
CA ASN A 272 -27.04 -1.71 0.77
C ASN A 272 -25.95 -2.63 1.35
N ARG A 273 -25.78 -2.63 2.68
CA ARG A 273 -24.72 -3.39 3.35
C ARG A 273 -24.72 -4.88 3.00
N GLU A 274 -25.87 -5.57 3.01
CA GLU A 274 -25.89 -7.00 2.71
C GLU A 274 -25.57 -7.30 1.24
N ASP A 275 -25.98 -6.44 0.30
CA ASP A 275 -25.58 -6.56 -1.11
C ASP A 275 -24.05 -6.45 -1.26
N LEU A 276 -23.42 -5.55 -0.51
CA LEU A 276 -21.96 -5.44 -0.48
C LEU A 276 -21.31 -6.69 0.10
N VAL A 277 -21.85 -7.27 1.18
CA VAL A 277 -21.34 -8.53 1.74
C VAL A 277 -21.33 -9.61 0.67
N LEU A 278 -22.43 -9.79 -0.06
CA LEU A 278 -22.55 -10.79 -1.11
C LEU A 278 -21.64 -10.50 -2.32
N THR A 279 -21.38 -9.23 -2.62
CA THR A 279 -20.51 -8.81 -3.73
C THR A 279 -19.03 -8.95 -3.40
N ILE A 280 -18.63 -8.63 -2.17
CA ILE A 280 -17.22 -8.56 -1.75
C ILE A 280 -16.73 -9.91 -1.23
N ALA A 281 -17.54 -10.65 -0.45
CA ALA A 281 -17.11 -11.87 0.22
C ALA A 281 -16.55 -12.95 -0.73
N PRO A 282 -17.06 -13.17 -1.96
CA PRO A 282 -16.45 -14.12 -2.89
C PRO A 282 -15.00 -13.78 -3.25
N ARG A 283 -14.68 -12.49 -3.37
CA ARG A 283 -13.32 -12.01 -3.70
C ARG A 283 -12.39 -12.21 -2.52
N VAL A 284 -12.82 -11.84 -1.31
CA VAL A 284 -12.12 -12.13 -0.04
C VAL A 284 -11.92 -13.64 0.15
N GLY A 285 -12.94 -14.44 -0.12
CA GLY A 285 -12.89 -15.90 -0.02
C GLY A 285 -11.93 -16.53 -1.01
N SER A 286 -11.73 -15.91 -2.18
CA SER A 286 -10.73 -16.37 -3.14
C SER A 286 -9.32 -16.33 -2.55
N PHE A 287 -8.96 -15.27 -1.81
CA PHE A 287 -7.67 -15.17 -1.14
C PHE A 287 -7.61 -16.01 0.14
N ALA A 288 -8.70 -16.08 0.91
CA ALA A 288 -8.77 -16.88 2.13
C ALA A 288 -8.40 -18.35 1.89
N ARG A 289 -8.79 -18.93 0.75
CA ARG A 289 -8.38 -20.29 0.35
C ARG A 289 -6.88 -20.41 0.09
N VAL A 290 -6.30 -19.43 -0.60
CA VAL A 290 -4.84 -19.41 -0.86
C VAL A 290 -4.09 -19.28 0.46
N TRP A 291 -4.57 -18.43 1.37
CA TRP A 291 -4.00 -18.26 2.70
C TRP A 291 -4.08 -19.54 3.55
N TYR A 292 -5.25 -20.18 3.60
CA TYR A 292 -5.44 -21.46 4.29
C TYR A 292 -4.39 -22.48 3.86
N TRP A 293 -4.24 -22.67 2.55
CA TRP A 293 -3.30 -23.65 2.03
C TRP A 293 -1.84 -23.24 2.19
N LYS A 294 -1.53 -21.93 2.21
CA LYS A 294 -0.20 -21.42 2.55
C LYS A 294 0.17 -21.83 3.97
N GLU A 295 -0.73 -21.62 4.93
CA GLU A 295 -0.50 -21.99 6.33
C GLU A 295 -0.44 -23.51 6.54
N TYR A 296 -1.34 -24.25 5.90
CA TYR A 296 -1.34 -25.71 5.94
C TYR A 296 -0.01 -26.29 5.40
N LYS A 297 0.46 -25.80 4.25
CA LYS A 297 1.77 -26.16 3.66
C LYS A 297 2.93 -25.81 4.59
N ARG A 298 2.87 -24.66 5.24
CA ARG A 298 3.92 -24.21 6.17
C ARG A 298 4.10 -25.17 7.34
N VAL A 299 3.01 -25.73 7.88
CA VAL A 299 3.04 -26.63 9.05
C VAL A 299 3.27 -28.09 8.67
N HIS A 300 2.55 -28.59 7.66
CA HIS A 300 2.54 -30.01 7.30
C HIS A 300 3.52 -30.36 6.16
N GLY A 301 4.21 -29.37 5.59
CA GLY A 301 5.21 -29.57 4.55
C GLY A 301 4.63 -29.77 3.15
N ALA A 302 5.07 -30.81 2.45
CA ALA A 302 4.68 -31.03 1.06
C ALA A 302 3.22 -31.45 0.96
N VAL A 303 2.40 -30.53 0.47
CA VAL A 303 1.00 -30.79 0.18
C VAL A 303 0.91 -31.31 -1.27
N GLN A 304 0.25 -32.46 -1.48
CA GLN A 304 0.30 -33.19 -2.75
C GLN A 304 -0.36 -32.41 -3.91
N THR A 305 0.46 -31.69 -4.69
CA THR A 305 0.21 -31.09 -6.04
C THR A 305 -0.70 -29.86 -6.15
N ALA A 306 -0.25 -28.82 -6.88
CA ALA A 306 -0.97 -27.58 -7.21
C ALA A 306 -2.44 -27.76 -7.69
N ALA A 307 -2.76 -28.90 -8.31
CA ALA A 307 -4.09 -29.26 -8.78
C ALA A 307 -5.07 -29.65 -7.65
N ALA A 308 -4.59 -30.03 -6.47
CA ALA A 308 -5.41 -30.25 -5.28
C ALA A 308 -5.84 -28.93 -4.61
N TYR A 309 -5.08 -27.84 -4.78
CA TYR A 309 -5.20 -26.59 -3.99
C TYR A 309 -6.22 -25.59 -4.49
N THR A 310 -6.50 -25.55 -5.79
CA THR A 310 -7.13 -24.36 -6.39
C THR A 310 -8.65 -24.43 -6.51
N VAL A 311 -9.29 -25.62 -6.50
CA VAL A 311 -10.72 -25.69 -6.87
C VAL A 311 -11.55 -26.80 -6.17
N ARG A 312 -10.95 -27.83 -5.55
CA ARG A 312 -11.68 -29.10 -5.33
C ARG A 312 -11.98 -29.54 -3.91
N ASP A 313 -11.58 -28.80 -2.89
CA ASP A 313 -12.13 -29.05 -1.55
C ASP A 313 -13.42 -28.23 -1.38
N PRO A 314 -14.61 -28.85 -1.54
CA PRO A 314 -15.87 -28.14 -1.38
C PRO A 314 -16.06 -27.65 0.06
N VAL A 315 -15.50 -28.35 1.06
CA VAL A 315 -15.60 -27.96 2.46
C VAL A 315 -14.81 -26.68 2.70
N VAL A 316 -13.54 -26.64 2.29
CA VAL A 316 -12.72 -25.41 2.42
C VAL A 316 -13.35 -24.25 1.66
N THR A 317 -13.94 -24.49 0.48
CA THR A 317 -14.60 -23.44 -0.29
C THR A 317 -15.84 -22.88 0.41
N VAL A 318 -16.70 -23.74 0.96
CA VAL A 318 -17.87 -23.32 1.74
C VAL A 318 -17.44 -22.55 2.98
N LEU A 319 -16.48 -23.08 3.75
CA LEU A 319 -16.01 -22.44 4.98
C LEU A 319 -15.32 -21.10 4.70
N ALA A 320 -14.52 -20.99 3.63
CA ALA A 320 -13.92 -19.72 3.19
C ALA A 320 -14.97 -18.68 2.83
N THR A 321 -16.05 -19.10 2.20
CA THR A 321 -17.17 -18.22 1.88
C THR A 321 -17.83 -17.70 3.16
N LEU A 322 -18.12 -18.59 4.11
CA LEU A 322 -18.73 -18.22 5.40
C LEU A 322 -17.84 -17.27 6.20
N LYS A 323 -16.55 -17.60 6.37
CA LYS A 323 -15.60 -16.75 7.10
C LYS A 323 -15.41 -15.40 6.42
N SER A 324 -15.34 -15.36 5.09
CA SER A 324 -15.22 -14.10 4.36
C SER A 324 -16.44 -13.19 4.53
N GLN A 325 -17.66 -13.75 4.54
CA GLN A 325 -18.85 -12.96 4.86
C GLN A 325 -18.79 -12.36 6.27
N ILE A 326 -18.27 -13.10 7.25
CA ILE A 326 -18.10 -12.60 8.62
C ILE A 326 -17.09 -11.45 8.65
N MET A 327 -15.91 -11.62 8.03
CA MET A 327 -14.88 -10.58 7.97
C MET A 327 -15.36 -9.32 7.25
N VAL A 328 -16.08 -9.47 6.14
CA VAL A 328 -16.68 -8.33 5.42
C VAL A 328 -17.74 -7.63 6.27
N ARG A 329 -18.56 -8.36 7.04
CA ARG A 329 -19.53 -7.73 7.95
C ARG A 329 -18.83 -6.93 9.06
N PHE A 330 -17.73 -7.44 9.62
CA PHE A 330 -16.93 -6.70 10.60
C PHE A 330 -16.29 -5.46 10.00
N PHE A 331 -15.75 -5.58 8.79
CA PHE A 331 -15.20 -4.45 8.05
C PHE A 331 -16.24 -3.35 7.79
N LEU A 332 -17.40 -3.70 7.23
CA LEU A 332 -18.46 -2.72 6.97
C LEU A 332 -19.01 -2.10 8.26
N GLN A 333 -19.11 -2.87 9.35
CA GLN A 333 -19.44 -2.33 10.67
C GLN A 333 -18.41 -1.29 11.14
N TRP A 334 -17.11 -1.58 10.95
CA TRP A 334 -16.03 -0.67 11.31
C TRP A 334 -16.10 0.63 10.47
N VAL A 335 -16.38 0.53 9.17
CA VAL A 335 -16.61 1.71 8.31
C VAL A 335 -17.81 2.54 8.78
N GLU A 336 -18.94 1.90 9.12
CA GLU A 336 -20.14 2.59 9.64
C GLU A 336 -19.88 3.31 10.97
N GLN A 337 -19.05 2.73 11.85
CA GLN A 337 -18.65 3.40 13.08
C GLN A 337 -17.87 4.69 12.81
N ARG A 338 -17.01 4.72 11.79
CA ARG A 338 -16.26 5.92 11.40
C ARG A 338 -17.10 6.95 10.66
N LEU A 339 -18.12 6.51 9.92
CA LEU A 339 -19.14 7.42 9.37
C LEU A 339 -19.92 8.14 10.48
N ALA A 340 -20.13 7.50 11.63
CA ALA A 340 -20.84 8.08 12.78
C ALA A 340 -19.99 9.06 13.61
N GLY A 341 -18.66 8.87 13.62
CA GLY A 341 -17.74 9.65 14.46
C GLY A 341 -17.49 11.09 14.00
N GLY A 342 -17.91 11.46 12.77
CA GLY A 342 -17.48 12.69 12.12
C GLY A 342 -15.99 12.60 11.77
N GLY A 343 -15.70 12.28 10.50
CA GLY A 343 -14.33 12.16 10.01
C GLY A 343 -13.53 13.45 10.05
#